data_AF-A0A7X3WZX5-F1
#
_entry.id   AF-A0A7X3WZX5-F1
#
_cell.length_a   1.000
_cell.length_b   1.000
_cell.length_c   1.000
_cell.angle_alpha   90.00
_cell.angle_beta   90.00
_cell.angle_gamma   90.00
#
_symmetry.space_group_name_H-M   'P 1'
#
loop_
_entity.id
_entity.type
_entity.pdbx_description
1 polymer ?
#
loop_
_entity_poly.entity_id
_entity_poly.type
_entity_poly.pdbx_seq_one_letter_code
_entity_poly.pdbx_strand_id
1 'polypeptide(L)'
;MGFFGTAWQVLKSAVDIGRIAESQSELHDEFAALEKRVARLESEDIELRDQIAWKDDYELNDIGLEVPVYTPGPWCESADSPHWLCAHCYDNDKKSYLKPTPGEHIIGQPRYWSCSREGCKMDFVTARVPN
;
A
#
# COMPACT_ATOMS: atom_id res chain seq x y z
N MET A 1 -9.51 20.20 -71.70
CA MET A 1 -9.94 20.80 -70.41
C MET A 1 -10.05 19.67 -69.41
N GLY A 2 -9.19 19.59 -68.39
CA GLY A 2 -9.20 18.43 -67.46
C GLY A 2 -8.08 18.40 -66.40
N PHE A 3 -7.05 19.23 -66.52
CA PHE A 3 -5.88 19.18 -65.63
C PHE A 3 -6.08 19.85 -64.24
N PHE A 4 -7.07 20.73 -64.07
CA PHE A 4 -7.28 21.44 -62.80
C PHE A 4 -8.05 20.63 -61.75
N GLY A 5 -8.89 19.67 -62.17
CA GLY A 5 -9.71 18.89 -61.24
C GLY A 5 -8.91 17.91 -60.39
N THR A 6 -7.93 17.22 -61.00
CA THR A 6 -7.11 16.22 -60.31
C THR A 6 -6.14 16.84 -59.32
N ALA A 7 -5.53 17.99 -59.67
CA ALA A 7 -4.61 18.70 -58.78
C ALA A 7 -5.31 19.22 -57.51
N TRP A 8 -6.52 19.78 -57.65
CA TRP A 8 -7.32 20.22 -56.51
C TRP A 8 -7.72 19.05 -55.59
N GLN A 9 -8.04 17.90 -56.18
CA GLN A 9 -8.45 16.70 -55.45
C GLN A 9 -7.29 16.08 -54.67
N VAL A 10 -6.08 16.10 -55.23
CA VAL A 10 -4.85 15.66 -54.52
C VAL A 10 -4.53 16.60 -53.35
N LEU A 11 -4.65 17.91 -53.53
CA LEU A 11 -4.41 18.88 -52.44
C LEU A 11 -5.40 18.71 -51.30
N LYS A 12 -6.68 18.48 -51.60
CA LYS A 12 -7.70 18.21 -50.58
C LYS A 12 -7.37 16.95 -49.78
N SER A 13 -7.04 15.86 -50.45
CA SER A 13 -6.66 14.61 -49.79
C SER A 13 -5.41 14.76 -48.92
N ALA A 14 -4.41 15.55 -49.34
CA ALA A 14 -3.22 15.81 -48.53
C ALA A 14 -3.52 16.57 -47.23
N VAL A 15 -4.44 17.54 -47.28
CA VAL A 15 -4.92 18.26 -46.09
C VAL A 15 -5.70 17.33 -45.16
N ASP A 16 -6.58 16.49 -45.70
CA ASP A 16 -7.35 15.52 -44.93
C ASP A 16 -6.43 14.49 -44.23
N ILE A 17 -5.39 14.00 -44.91
CA ILE A 17 -4.38 13.09 -44.35
C ILE A 17 -3.62 13.76 -43.20
N GLY A 18 -3.22 15.03 -43.35
CA GLY A 18 -2.53 15.77 -42.29
C GLY A 18 -3.38 15.89 -41.02
N ARG A 19 -4.67 16.19 -41.17
CA ARG A 19 -5.60 16.29 -40.06
C ARG A 19 -5.86 14.95 -39.38
N ILE A 20 -5.91 13.86 -40.15
CA ILE A 20 -6.03 12.50 -39.58
C ILE A 20 -4.77 12.15 -38.78
N ALA A 21 -3.58 12.46 -39.29
CA ALA A 21 -2.31 12.19 -38.58
C ALA A 21 -2.21 12.97 -37.26
N GLU A 22 -2.64 14.23 -37.24
CA GLU A 22 -2.70 15.04 -36.01
C GLU A 22 -3.67 14.43 -34.99
N SER A 23 -4.89 14.07 -35.42
CA SER A 23 -5.86 13.40 -34.54
C SER A 23 -5.38 12.04 -34.02
N GLN A 24 -4.58 11.30 -34.81
CA GLN A 24 -3.99 10.03 -34.36
C GLN A 24 -2.92 10.25 -33.29
N SER A 25 -2.11 11.32 -33.42
CA SER A 25 -1.12 11.68 -32.40
C SER A 25 -1.80 12.06 -31.09
N GLU A 26 -2.84 12.89 -31.14
CA GLU A 26 -3.61 13.30 -29.95
C GLU A 26 -4.24 12.10 -29.25
N LEU A 27 -4.89 11.21 -30.01
CA LEU A 27 -5.47 9.98 -29.45
C LEU A 27 -4.39 9.08 -28.84
N HIS A 28 -3.24 8.94 -29.49
CA HIS A 28 -2.15 8.12 -28.98
C HIS A 28 -1.60 8.66 -27.66
N ASP A 29 -1.47 9.98 -27.53
CA ASP A 29 -1.04 10.63 -26.29
C ASP A 29 -2.10 10.47 -25.18
N GLU A 30 -3.39 10.58 -25.51
CA GLU A 30 -4.49 10.31 -24.58
C GLU A 30 -4.51 8.84 -24.12
N PHE A 31 -4.34 7.90 -25.05
CA PHE A 31 -4.25 6.47 -24.72
C PHE A 31 -3.05 6.18 -23.81
N ALA A 32 -1.87 6.73 -24.12
CA ALA A 32 -0.68 6.55 -23.29
C ALA A 32 -0.88 7.15 -21.87
N ALA A 33 -1.59 8.27 -21.75
CA ALA A 33 -1.93 8.86 -20.46
C ALA A 33 -2.94 7.99 -19.68
N LEU A 34 -3.94 7.42 -20.37
CA LEU A 34 -4.90 6.50 -19.77
C LEU A 34 -4.25 5.21 -19.31
N GLU A 35 -3.39 4.59 -20.11
CA GLU A 35 -2.63 3.40 -19.74
C GLU A 35 -1.81 3.61 -18.46
N LYS A 36 -1.10 4.75 -18.36
CA LYS A 36 -0.36 5.10 -17.14
C LYS A 36 -1.27 5.23 -15.92
N ARG A 37 -2.47 5.80 -16.09
CA ARG A 37 -3.44 5.94 -14.99
C ARG A 37 -4.01 4.59 -14.58
N VAL A 38 -4.32 3.72 -15.53
CA VAL A 38 -4.80 2.35 -15.26
C VAL A 38 -3.74 1.57 -14.52
N ALA A 39 -2.50 1.54 -15.01
CA ALA A 39 -1.39 0.84 -14.34
C ALA A 39 -1.15 1.33 -12.91
N ARG A 40 -1.26 2.65 -12.68
CA ARG A 40 -1.15 3.22 -11.32
C ARG A 40 -2.31 2.76 -10.42
N LEU A 41 -3.54 2.81 -10.93
CA LEU A 41 -4.72 2.38 -10.17
C LEU A 41 -4.70 0.88 -9.86
N GLU A 42 -4.23 0.06 -10.81
CA GLU A 42 -4.03 -1.38 -10.59
C GLU A 42 -2.98 -1.64 -9.51
N SER A 43 -1.88 -0.88 -9.50
CA SER A 43 -0.88 -0.96 -8.44
C SER A 43 -1.47 -0.57 -7.07
N GLU A 44 -2.23 0.52 -7.02
CA GLU A 44 -2.91 0.96 -5.79
C GLU A 44 -3.94 -0.09 -5.31
N ASP A 45 -4.70 -0.72 -6.21
CA ASP A 45 -5.67 -1.77 -5.88
C ASP A 45 -4.97 -3.02 -5.30
N ILE A 46 -3.84 -3.44 -5.88
CA ILE A 46 -3.03 -4.54 -5.33
C ILE A 46 -2.53 -4.19 -3.93
N GLU A 47 -1.96 -3.00 -3.74
CA GLU A 47 -1.47 -2.56 -2.42
C GLU A 47 -2.60 -2.52 -1.37
N LEU A 48 -3.80 -2.09 -1.77
CA LEU A 48 -4.97 -2.06 -0.88
C LEU A 48 -5.49 -3.47 -0.56
N ARG A 49 -5.51 -4.38 -1.53
CA ARG A 49 -5.90 -5.78 -1.29
C ARG A 49 -4.93 -6.48 -0.37
N ASP A 50 -3.63 -6.29 -0.59
CA ASP A 50 -2.61 -6.80 0.31
C ASP A 50 -2.81 -6.22 1.71
N GLN A 51 -3.12 -4.92 1.81
CA GLN A 51 -3.42 -4.25 3.08
C GLN A 51 -4.59 -4.87 3.83
N ILE A 52 -5.69 -5.12 3.15
CA ILE A 52 -6.88 -5.74 3.75
C ILE A 52 -6.55 -7.18 4.16
N ALA A 53 -5.92 -7.96 3.28
CA ALA A 53 -5.61 -9.35 3.54
C ALA A 53 -4.79 -9.53 4.81
N TRP A 54 -3.70 -8.76 4.98
CA TRP A 54 -2.92 -8.88 6.21
C TRP A 54 -3.60 -8.28 7.43
N LYS A 55 -4.58 -7.39 7.28
CA LYS A 55 -5.32 -6.86 8.41
C LYS A 55 -6.38 -7.83 8.94
N ASP A 56 -6.91 -8.70 8.08
CA ASP A 56 -7.83 -9.76 8.50
C ASP A 56 -7.11 -10.85 9.31
N ASP A 57 -5.78 -10.96 9.17
CA ASP A 57 -4.95 -11.93 9.88
C ASP A 57 -4.67 -11.57 11.34
N TYR A 58 -4.98 -10.35 11.80
CA TYR A 58 -4.66 -9.90 13.16
C TYR A 58 -5.88 -9.46 13.94
N GLU A 59 -5.87 -9.78 15.23
CA GLU A 59 -6.90 -9.43 16.18
C GLU A 59 -6.35 -8.44 17.20
N LEU A 60 -7.16 -7.43 17.56
CA LEU A 60 -6.81 -6.48 18.61
C LEU A 60 -7.00 -7.15 19.97
N ASN A 61 -5.90 -7.30 20.69
CA ASN A 61 -5.87 -7.92 22.02
C ASN A 61 -5.18 -6.99 23.02
N ASP A 62 -5.64 -7.04 24.27
CA ASP A 62 -4.96 -6.40 25.40
C ASP A 62 -4.01 -7.42 26.05
N ILE A 63 -2.72 -7.14 25.99
CA ILE A 63 -1.66 -7.98 26.58
C ILE A 63 -1.33 -7.61 28.03
N GLY A 64 -2.18 -6.81 28.66
CA GLY A 64 -2.12 -6.40 30.06
C GLY A 64 -1.71 -4.93 30.24
N LEU A 65 -2.17 -4.33 31.34
CA LEU A 65 -1.99 -2.90 31.67
C LEU A 65 -2.58 -1.94 30.62
N GLU A 66 -3.72 -2.29 30.01
CA GLU A 66 -4.41 -1.45 29.02
C GLU A 66 -3.53 -1.17 27.79
N VAL A 67 -2.79 -2.20 27.35
CA VAL A 67 -1.86 -2.13 26.21
C VAL A 67 -2.50 -2.81 25.01
N PRO A 68 -3.19 -2.06 24.12
CA PRO A 68 -3.76 -2.62 22.91
C PRO A 68 -2.65 -2.97 21.90
N VAL A 69 -2.63 -4.22 21.46
CA VAL A 69 -1.73 -4.73 20.42
C VAL A 69 -2.47 -5.61 19.43
N TYR A 70 -1.98 -5.68 18.21
CA TYR A 70 -2.49 -6.63 17.24
C TYR A 70 -1.65 -7.90 17.29
N THR A 71 -2.30 -9.05 17.51
CA THR A 71 -1.67 -10.36 17.50
C THR A 71 -2.18 -11.19 16.34
N PRO A 72 -1.39 -12.12 15.79
CA PRO A 72 -1.87 -13.06 14.78
C PRO A 72 -3.12 -13.79 15.29
N GLY A 73 -4.16 -13.86 14.46
CA GLY A 73 -5.35 -14.63 14.73
C GLY A 73 -5.08 -16.14 14.71
N PRO A 74 -6.03 -16.97 15.19
CA PRO A 74 -5.83 -18.42 15.33
C PRO A 74 -5.67 -19.15 13.99
N TRP A 75 -6.01 -18.50 12.88
CA TRP A 75 -5.93 -19.05 11.52
C TRP A 75 -4.61 -18.71 10.81
N CYS A 76 -3.76 -17.88 11.43
CA CYS A 76 -2.48 -17.48 10.85
C CYS A 76 -1.45 -18.61 11.05
N GLU A 77 -1.37 -19.53 10.08
CA GLU A 77 -0.50 -20.73 10.11
C GLU A 77 1.01 -20.43 10.21
N SER A 78 1.42 -19.16 10.09
CA SER A 78 2.83 -18.74 9.93
C SER A 78 3.50 -18.12 11.16
N ALA A 79 2.85 -18.10 12.33
CA ALA A 79 3.44 -17.47 13.52
C ALA A 79 4.44 -18.39 14.24
N ASP A 80 5.55 -18.76 13.57
CA ASP A 80 6.70 -19.46 14.17
C ASP A 80 7.34 -18.67 15.33
N SER A 81 6.95 -17.41 15.53
CA SER A 81 7.18 -16.66 16.76
C SER A 81 6.01 -15.71 17.04
N PRO A 82 5.47 -15.67 18.28
CA PRO A 82 4.46 -14.70 18.66
C PRO A 82 5.04 -13.29 18.51
N HIS A 83 4.50 -12.55 17.55
CA HIS A 83 4.89 -11.17 17.29
C HIS A 83 3.70 -10.26 17.50
N TRP A 84 3.91 -9.16 18.19
CA TRP A 84 2.88 -8.16 18.45
C TRP A 84 3.10 -6.95 17.57
N LEU A 85 2.04 -6.48 16.93
CA LEU A 85 2.06 -5.25 16.16
C LEU A 85 1.58 -4.09 17.04
N CYS A 86 2.24 -2.94 16.86
CA CYS A 86 1.84 -1.69 17.50
C CYS A 86 0.46 -1.25 16.98
N ALA A 87 -0.55 -1.14 17.87
CA ALA A 87 -1.89 -0.70 17.50
C ALA A 87 -1.89 0.63 16.75
N HIS A 88 -1.11 1.61 17.24
CA HIS A 88 -1.00 2.90 16.57
C HIS A 88 -0.45 2.80 15.13
N CYS A 89 0.55 1.96 14.88
CA CYS A 89 1.06 1.80 13.50
C CYS A 89 0.04 1.08 12.62
N TYR A 90 -0.61 0.05 13.18
CA TYR A 90 -1.59 -0.76 12.48
C TYR A 90 -2.81 0.05 12.01
N ASP A 91 -3.32 0.91 12.89
CA ASP A 91 -4.44 1.82 12.61
C ASP A 91 -4.10 2.83 11.51
N ASN A 92 -2.82 3.09 11.27
CA ASN A 92 -2.31 3.97 10.22
C ASN A 92 -1.81 3.20 8.97
N ASP A 93 -2.30 1.98 8.76
CA ASP A 93 -1.96 1.10 7.62
C ASP A 93 -0.45 0.76 7.55
N LYS A 94 0.19 0.60 8.72
CA LYS A 94 1.61 0.26 8.82
C LYS A 94 1.84 -0.95 9.72
N LYS A 95 2.63 -1.92 9.23
CA LYS A 95 3.19 -2.98 10.08
C LYS A 95 4.39 -2.44 10.85
N SER A 96 4.34 -2.54 12.16
CA SER A 96 5.52 -2.34 13.02
C SER A 96 5.44 -3.26 14.22
N TYR A 97 6.49 -4.04 14.40
CA TYR A 97 6.60 -4.98 15.49
C TYR A 97 7.02 -4.26 16.77
N LEU A 98 6.42 -4.70 17.88
CA LEU A 98 6.88 -4.36 19.22
C LEU A 98 8.14 -5.16 19.51
N LYS A 99 9.16 -4.46 20.01
CA LYS A 99 10.41 -5.07 20.48
C LYS A 99 10.53 -4.85 21.99
N PRO A 100 11.02 -5.84 22.75
CA PRO A 100 11.30 -5.62 24.15
C PRO A 100 12.40 -4.55 24.27
N THR A 101 12.18 -3.55 25.12
CA THR A 101 13.19 -2.53 25.39
C THR A 101 14.40 -3.18 26.07
N PRO A 102 15.63 -2.90 25.62
CA PRO A 102 16.82 -3.47 26.25
C PRO A 102 16.95 -3.01 27.71
N GLY A 103 16.94 -3.98 28.63
CA GLY A 103 17.10 -3.79 30.08
C GLY A 103 17.14 -5.16 30.78
N GLU A 104 17.74 -5.24 31.97
CA GLU A 104 17.73 -6.48 32.77
C GLU A 104 16.28 -6.89 33.06
N HIS A 105 15.88 -8.06 32.54
CA HIS A 105 14.60 -8.65 32.89
C HIS A 105 14.67 -9.18 34.33
N ILE A 106 14.29 -8.34 35.29
CA ILE A 106 14.14 -8.74 36.68
C ILE A 106 12.83 -9.52 36.80
N ILE A 107 12.90 -10.74 37.33
CA ILE A 107 11.72 -11.59 37.57
C ILE A 107 10.73 -10.82 38.46
N GLY A 108 9.49 -10.67 38.00
CA GLY A 108 8.43 -9.94 38.71
C GLY A 108 8.35 -8.44 38.42
N GLN A 109 9.22 -7.89 37.57
CA GLN A 109 9.08 -6.54 37.04
C GLN A 109 8.31 -6.53 35.71
N PRO A 110 7.58 -5.44 35.41
CA PRO A 110 6.95 -5.30 34.11
C PRO A 110 7.98 -5.25 32.98
N ARG A 111 7.63 -5.83 31.82
CA ARG A 111 8.41 -5.73 30.60
C ARG A 111 8.00 -4.49 29.81
N TYR A 112 8.99 -3.76 29.34
CA TYR A 112 8.78 -2.62 28.46
C TYR A 112 8.92 -3.07 27.01
N TRP A 113 8.02 -2.58 26.18
CA TRP A 113 7.99 -2.82 24.75
C TRP A 113 7.96 -1.49 24.03
N SER A 114 8.79 -1.35 23.01
CA SER A 114 8.79 -0.16 22.15
C SER A 114 8.48 -0.55 20.71
N CYS A 115 7.79 0.35 20.02
CA CYS A 115 7.54 0.22 18.60
C CYS A 115 8.86 0.35 17.83
N SER A 116 9.13 -0.60 16.92
CA SER A 116 10.37 -0.59 16.11
C SER A 116 10.41 0.49 15.02
N ARG A 117 9.28 1.14 14.73
CA ARG A 117 9.17 2.14 13.66
C ARG A 117 9.74 3.48 14.10
N GLU A 118 10.67 3.99 13.32
CA GLU A 118 11.23 5.33 13.52
C GLU A 118 10.11 6.40 13.54
N GLY A 119 10.10 7.23 14.58
CA GLY A 119 9.08 8.26 14.80
C GLY A 119 7.83 7.81 15.57
N CYS A 120 7.62 6.50 15.79
CA CYS A 120 6.55 6.02 16.66
C CYS A 120 7.05 5.95 18.11
N LYS A 121 6.63 6.92 18.95
CA LYS A 121 7.04 7.04 20.36
C LYS A 121 6.11 6.29 21.33
N MET A 122 5.42 5.26 20.85
CA MET A 122 4.56 4.46 21.71
C MET A 122 5.43 3.47 22.49
N ASP A 123 5.50 3.70 23.79
CA ASP A 123 6.12 2.80 24.76
C ASP A 123 5.01 2.10 25.55
N PHE A 124 5.14 0.79 25.71
CA PHE A 124 4.16 -0.05 26.36
C PHE A 124 4.78 -0.79 27.54
N VAL A 125 3.97 -1.03 28.57
CA VAL A 125 4.39 -1.71 29.80
C VAL A 125 3.50 -2.93 29.95
N THR A 126 4.06 -4.14 30.03
CA THR A 126 3.28 -5.37 30.24
C THR A 126 3.65 -6.01 31.57
N ALA A 127 2.65 -6.34 32.40
CA ALA A 127 2.88 -6.93 33.72
C ALA A 127 3.25 -8.43 33.67
N ARG A 128 2.94 -9.11 32.56
CA ARG A 128 3.25 -10.53 32.30
C ARG A 128 3.22 -10.79 30.80
N VAL A 129 4.18 -11.58 30.30
CA VAL A 129 4.00 -12.27 29.02
C VAL A 129 3.15 -13.50 29.34
N PRO A 130 1.96 -13.69 28.76
CA PRO A 130 1.26 -14.96 28.87
C PRO A 130 2.16 -16.06 28.28
N ASN A 131 2.38 -17.13 29.05
CA ASN A 131 3.13 -18.31 28.63
C ASN A 131 2.44 -19.03 27.48
#